data_AF-A0A1I5H7F2-F1
#
_entry.id   AF-A0A1I5H7F2-F1
#
_cell.length_a   1.000
_cell.length_b   1.000
_cell.length_c   1.000
_cell.angle_alpha   90.00
_cell.angle_beta   90.00
_cell.angle_gamma   90.00
#
_symmetry.space_group_name_H-M   'P 1'
#
loop_
_entity.id
_entity.type
_entity.pdbx_description
1 polymer ?
#
loop_
_entity_poly.entity_id
_entity_poly.type
_entity_poly.pdbx_seq_one_letter_code
_entity_poly.pdbx_strand_id
1 'polypeptide(L)'
;MPHRFNANRRGKIPKQKYRVSNWASYNESLRRRGDLTVWVSEEALGLWRAPRQATQGGQRTYSDLAIEICLTLSAVFKQPLRQTQGFMRS
;
A
#
# COMPACT_ATOMS: atom_id res chain seq x y z
N MET A 1 31.91 9.07 -27.13
CA MET A 1 30.94 8.38 -26.24
C MET A 1 31.67 7.83 -25.02
N PRO A 2 31.31 8.25 -23.79
CA PRO A 2 32.09 8.01 -22.56
C PRO A 2 32.16 6.54 -22.10
N HIS A 3 31.38 5.64 -22.70
CA HIS A 3 31.31 4.22 -22.30
C HIS A 3 32.22 3.27 -23.10
N ARG A 4 32.99 3.75 -24.10
CA ARG A 4 33.79 2.87 -24.97
C ARG A 4 35.15 2.46 -24.40
N PHE A 5 35.79 3.33 -23.60
CA PHE A 5 37.18 3.15 -23.17
C PHE A 5 37.40 1.87 -22.34
N ASN A 6 36.36 1.40 -21.64
CA ASN A 6 36.43 0.24 -20.75
C ASN A 6 35.58 -0.97 -21.21
N ALA A 7 35.12 -0.98 -22.47
CA ALA A 7 34.24 -2.04 -22.97
C ALA A 7 34.84 -3.45 -22.78
N ASN A 8 36.13 -3.63 -23.10
CA ASN A 8 36.85 -4.90 -23.01
C ASN A 8 37.13 -5.36 -21.56
N ARG A 9 36.96 -4.47 -20.57
CA ARG A 9 37.21 -4.74 -19.14
C ARG A 9 35.95 -4.65 -18.28
N ARG A 10 34.78 -4.44 -18.88
CA ARG A 10 33.50 -4.24 -18.18
C ARG A 10 33.13 -5.41 -17.26
N GLY A 11 33.47 -6.65 -17.65
CA GLY A 11 33.26 -7.85 -16.84
C GLY A 11 34.17 -7.94 -15.60
N LYS A 12 35.25 -7.16 -15.54
CA LYS A 12 36.19 -7.10 -14.40
C LYS A 12 35.84 -6.00 -13.39
N ILE A 13 34.91 -5.09 -13.74
CA ILE A 13 34.46 -4.03 -12.82
C ILE A 13 33.33 -4.62 -11.97
N PRO A 14 33.50 -4.74 -10.64
CA PRO A 14 32.42 -5.21 -9.78
C PRO A 14 31.23 -4.26 -9.88
N LYS A 15 30.04 -4.82 -10.07
CA LYS A 15 28.81 -4.02 -10.08
C LYS A 15 28.59 -3.42 -8.70
N GLN A 16 28.36 -2.11 -8.64
CA GLN A 16 27.93 -1.46 -7.42
C GLN A 16 26.61 -2.06 -6.95
N LYS A 17 26.58 -2.54 -5.71
CA LYS A 17 25.37 -3.10 -5.08
C LYS A 17 24.71 -1.99 -4.28
N TYR A 18 23.45 -1.73 -4.58
CA TYR A 18 22.63 -0.75 -3.84
C TYR A 18 21.63 -1.49 -2.96
N ARG A 19 21.45 -1.02 -1.72
CA ARG A 19 20.40 -1.47 -0.82
C ARG A 19 19.46 -0.32 -0.56
N VAL A 20 18.17 -0.51 -0.85
CA VAL A 20 17.13 0.47 -0.53
C VAL A 20 16.86 0.41 0.97
N SER A 21 17.21 1.48 1.69
CA SER A 21 16.99 1.60 3.14
C SER A 21 15.74 2.40 3.51
N ASN A 22 15.27 3.27 2.61
CA ASN A 22 14.17 4.20 2.85
C ASN A 22 12.78 3.68 2.46
N TRP A 23 12.65 2.38 2.12
CA TRP A 23 11.42 1.82 1.57
C TRP A 23 10.19 2.06 2.47
N ALA A 24 10.35 1.87 3.78
CA ALA A 24 9.26 2.08 4.74
C ALA A 24 8.79 3.55 4.74
N SER A 25 9.73 4.49 4.80
CA SER A 25 9.43 5.93 4.76
C SER A 25 8.78 6.34 3.43
N TYR A 26 9.26 5.79 2.32
CA TYR A 26 8.68 6.06 1.00
C TYR A 26 7.24 5.55 0.94
N ASN A 27 6.98 4.33 1.42
CA ASN A 27 5.65 3.74 1.40
C ASN A 27 4.66 4.52 2.29
N GLU A 28 5.07 4.95 3.48
CA GLU A 28 4.26 5.83 4.33
C GLU A 28 3.99 7.17 3.65
N SER A 29 4.98 7.75 2.96
CA SER A 29 4.76 8.99 2.20
C SER A 29 3.75 8.82 1.06
N LEU A 30 3.71 7.65 0.41
CA LEU A 30 2.71 7.35 -0.60
C LEU A 30 1.31 7.21 -0.02
N ARG A 31 1.19 6.64 1.19
CA ARG A 31 -0.10 6.48 1.90
C ARG A 31 -0.69 7.82 2.33
N ARG A 32 0.15 8.72 2.86
CA ARG A 32 -0.27 10.06 3.34
C ARG A 32 -0.68 11.03 2.23
N ARG A 33 -0.39 10.71 0.96
CA ARG A 33 -0.83 11.56 -0.15
C ARG A 33 -2.33 11.42 -0.32
N GLY A 34 -3.04 12.54 -0.36
CA GLY A 34 -4.50 12.52 -0.43
C GLY A 34 -5.14 11.99 0.85
N ASP A 35 -4.47 12.11 2.00
CA ASP A 35 -5.07 11.72 3.27
C ASP A 35 -6.39 12.47 3.50
N LEU A 36 -7.42 11.75 3.93
CA LEU A 36 -8.79 12.23 3.98
C LEU A 36 -9.44 11.79 5.28
N THR A 37 -10.00 12.74 6.03
CA THR A 37 -10.70 12.46 7.27
C THR A 37 -12.19 12.34 6.99
N VAL A 38 -12.76 11.16 7.22
CA VAL A 38 -14.20 10.88 7.06
C VAL A 38 -14.84 10.56 8.41
N TRP A 39 -16.09 10.95 8.57
CA TRP A 39 -16.93 10.48 9.67
C TRP A 39 -17.72 9.25 9.19
N VAL A 40 -17.60 8.15 9.91
CA VAL A 40 -18.31 6.88 9.64
C VAL A 40 -19.34 6.68 10.73
N SER A 41 -20.55 6.22 10.37
CA SER A 41 -21.59 5.94 11.36
C SER A 41 -21.18 4.82 12.31
N GLU A 42 -21.68 4.85 13.54
CA GLU A 42 -21.41 3.79 14.54
C GLU A 42 -21.88 2.40 14.05
N GLU A 43 -22.98 2.35 13.30
CA GLU A 43 -23.50 1.14 12.69
C GLU A 43 -22.50 0.50 11.73
N ALA A 44 -21.92 1.30 10.83
CA ALA A 44 -20.91 0.83 9.89
C ALA A 44 -19.60 0.42 10.60
N LEU A 45 -19.23 1.13 11.68
CA LEU A 45 -18.09 0.74 12.53
C LEU A 45 -18.34 -0.60 13.24
N GLY A 46 -19.57 -0.85 13.71
CA GLY A 46 -19.98 -2.13 14.31
C GLY A 46 -19.82 -3.31 13.34
N LEU A 47 -19.94 -3.05 12.04
CA LEU A 47 -19.79 -4.03 10.96
C LEU A 47 -18.40 -4.03 10.30
N TRP A 48 -17.42 -3.29 10.84
CA TRP A 48 -16.14 -3.04 10.16
C TRP A 48 -15.23 -4.26 10.09
N ARG A 49 -15.22 -5.09 11.14
CA ARG A 49 -14.39 -6.30 11.22
C ARG A 49 -15.11 -7.49 10.62
N ALA A 50 -14.37 -8.32 9.89
CA ALA A 50 -14.93 -9.58 9.42
C ALA A 50 -15.26 -10.52 10.59
N PRO A 51 -16.35 -11.29 10.50
CA PRO A 51 -16.63 -12.36 11.44
C PRO A 51 -15.53 -13.43 11.37
N ARG A 52 -15.22 -14.04 12.51
CA ARG A 52 -14.25 -15.14 12.57
C ARG A 52 -14.76 -16.32 11.76
N GLN A 53 -13.97 -16.76 10.78
CA GLN A 53 -14.33 -17.91 9.96
C GLN A 53 -13.90 -19.22 10.63
N ALA A 54 -14.74 -20.25 10.58
CA ALA A 54 -14.37 -21.59 11.07
C ALA A 54 -13.63 -22.43 9.99
N THR A 55 -13.56 -21.92 8.77
CA THR A 55 -12.98 -22.61 7.62
C THR A 55 -11.45 -22.56 7.63
N GLN A 56 -10.82 -23.61 7.09
CA GLN A 56 -9.37 -23.71 6.97
C GLN A 56 -8.84 -22.66 5.99
N GLY A 57 -7.99 -21.74 6.46
CA GLY A 57 -7.47 -20.61 5.68
C GLY A 57 -7.05 -19.43 6.57
N GLY A 58 -6.61 -18.33 5.95
CA GLY A 58 -6.29 -17.10 6.66
C GLY A 58 -7.56 -16.35 7.08
N GLN A 59 -7.56 -15.76 8.29
CA GLN A 59 -8.68 -14.95 8.75
C GLN A 59 -8.74 -13.61 8.03
N ARG A 60 -9.93 -13.23 7.57
CA ARG A 60 -10.20 -11.88 7.07
C ARG A 60 -10.20 -10.92 8.26
N THR A 61 -9.60 -9.75 8.08
CA THR A 61 -9.60 -8.68 9.11
C THR A 61 -10.77 -7.72 8.92
N TYR A 62 -11.07 -7.37 7.67
CA TYR A 62 -12.11 -6.41 7.31
C TYR A 62 -13.30 -7.10 6.66
N SER A 63 -14.50 -6.62 6.96
CA SER A 63 -15.74 -7.08 6.33
C SER A 63 -15.83 -6.64 4.87
N ASP A 64 -16.73 -7.27 4.13
CA ASP A 64 -17.02 -6.88 2.75
C ASP A 64 -17.56 -5.44 2.68
N LEU A 65 -18.36 -5.02 3.68
CA LEU A 65 -18.84 -3.64 3.82
C LEU A 65 -17.67 -2.64 3.96
N ALA A 66 -16.70 -2.93 4.83
CA ALA A 66 -15.55 -2.04 5.02
C ALA A 66 -14.71 -1.91 3.73
N ILE A 67 -14.56 -3.02 2.99
CA ILE A 67 -13.87 -3.03 1.69
C ILE A 67 -14.65 -2.19 0.68
N GLU A 68 -15.96 -2.37 0.57
CA GLU A 68 -16.82 -1.62 -0.34
C GLU A 68 -16.78 -0.11 -0.08
N ILE A 69 -16.87 0.31 1.19
CA ILE A 69 -16.76 1.73 1.59
C ILE A 69 -15.41 2.29 1.15
N CYS A 70 -14.31 1.58 1.42
CA CYS A 70 -12.97 2.04 1.04
C CYS A 70 -12.79 2.16 -0.47
N LEU A 71 -13.33 1.20 -1.24
CA LEU A 71 -13.29 1.24 -2.71
C LEU A 71 -14.17 2.36 -3.28
N THR A 72 -15.34 2.59 -2.68
CA THR A 72 -16.23 3.70 -3.06
C THR A 72 -15.55 5.05 -2.85
N LEU A 73 -14.94 5.26 -1.68
CA LEU A 73 -14.17 6.48 -1.40
C LEU A 73 -12.99 6.62 -2.38
N SER A 74 -12.27 5.52 -2.67
CA SER A 74 -11.21 5.49 -3.68
C SER A 74 -11.70 6.00 -5.04
N ALA A 75 -12.86 5.53 -5.49
CA ALA A 75 -13.42 5.87 -6.79
C ALA A 75 -13.90 7.33 -6.83
N VAL A 76 -14.62 7.78 -5.79
CA VAL A 76 -15.15 9.15 -5.69
C VAL A 76 -14.01 10.18 -5.65
N PHE A 77 -12.98 9.94 -4.85
CA PHE A 77 -11.84 10.86 -4.70
C PHE A 77 -10.70 10.59 -5.68
N LYS A 78 -10.86 9.63 -6.60
CA LYS A 78 -9.86 9.24 -7.61
C LYS A 78 -8.50 8.88 -7.01
N GLN A 79 -8.51 8.21 -5.86
CA GLN A 79 -7.30 7.80 -5.15
C GLN A 79 -6.79 6.43 -5.62
N PRO A 80 -5.47 6.23 -5.77
CA PRO A 80 -4.88 4.91 -5.92
C PRO A 80 -5.05 4.07 -4.64
N LEU A 81 -5.15 2.76 -4.80
CA LEU A 81 -5.35 1.79 -3.69
C LEU A 81 -4.28 1.85 -2.58
N ARG A 82 -3.09 2.39 -2.85
CA ARG A 82 -2.07 2.58 -1.80
C ARG A 82 -2.44 3.70 -0.82
N GLN A 83 -3.13 4.74 -1.28
CA GLN A 83 -3.56 5.87 -0.45
C GLN A 83 -4.73 5.46 0.44
N THR A 84 -5.64 4.62 -0.08
CA THR A 84 -6.81 4.12 0.67
C THR A 84 -6.44 3.18 1.82
N GLN A 85 -5.22 2.64 1.87
CA GLN A 85 -4.73 1.89 3.02
C GLN A 85 -4.72 2.71 4.32
N GLY A 86 -4.71 4.05 4.22
CA GLY A 86 -4.88 4.93 5.39
C GLY A 86 -6.21 4.66 6.10
N PHE A 87 -7.31 4.60 5.35
CA PHE A 87 -8.68 4.45 5.88
C PHE A 87 -8.92 3.16 6.65
N MET A 88 -8.18 2.10 6.34
CA MET A 88 -8.36 0.81 7.02
C MET A 88 -7.52 0.67 8.30
N ARG A 89 -6.56 1.56 8.54
CA ARG A 89 -5.67 1.51 9.72
C ARG A 89 -6.14 2.36 10.90
N SER A 90 -7.11 3.24 10.69
CA SER A 90 -7.70 4.14 11.69
C SER A 90 -8.63 3.43 12.66
#